data_AF-A0A4Q3A978-F1
#
_entry.id   AF-A0A4Q3A978-F1
#
_cell.length_a   1.000
_cell.length_b   1.000
_cell.length_c   1.000
_cell.angle_alpha   90.00
_cell.angle_beta   90.00
_cell.angle_gamma   90.00
#
_symmetry.space_group_name_H-M   'P 1'
#
loop_
_entity.id
_entity.type
_entity.pdbx_description
1 polymer ?
#
loop_
_entity_poly.entity_id
_entity_poly.type
_entity_poly.pdbx_seq_one_letter_code
_entity_poly.pdbx_strand_id
1 'polypeptide(L)'
;MYDRKTWIVVIACALLLAANVFYSQKNAQHLAEQKRLAAAEEAAKKPADTPATPAEAAAANDQPGSLVETEPQSQLAEVLMTLETDQTVFTFTSLGGGLKYAEFKDQKPGMEGPVRVNRHGSSPIGALSDGPDRLETTSYEFVEKDSVEGKTVVFRGKLPSGLWLKKTWSLVEGNAGSSYLLDFKLQIENATQNSVNLENYSVFLGTASPLDHVENAAQTGFVWHDDGKFHSTPASSFAKGWFKKEQTQINESLEKADFAGVT
;
A
#
# COMPACT_ATOMS: atom_id res chain seq x y z
N MET A 1 -48.91 -24.13 -29.03
CA MET A 1 -47.82 -24.24 -30.02
C MET A 1 -46.74 -23.27 -29.57
N TYR A 2 -45.62 -23.76 -29.03
CA TYR A 2 -44.59 -22.90 -28.43
C TYR A 2 -43.90 -22.05 -29.51
N ASP A 3 -43.77 -20.75 -29.25
CA ASP A 3 -43.14 -19.78 -30.14
C ASP A 3 -41.64 -20.08 -30.27
N ARG A 4 -41.14 -20.13 -31.52
CA ARG A 4 -39.72 -20.33 -31.85
C ARG A 4 -38.81 -19.35 -31.08
N LYS A 5 -39.30 -18.15 -30.79
CA LYS A 5 -38.55 -17.12 -30.05
C LYS A 5 -38.33 -17.53 -28.58
N THR A 6 -39.29 -18.18 -27.95
CA THR A 6 -39.17 -18.67 -26.56
C THR A 6 -38.09 -19.74 -26.44
N TRP A 7 -38.01 -20.66 -27.40
CA TRP A 7 -36.97 -21.72 -27.39
C TRP A 7 -35.56 -21.17 -27.60
N ILE A 8 -35.39 -20.12 -28.41
CA ILE A 8 -34.09 -19.46 -28.61
C ILE A 8 -33.60 -18.85 -27.28
N VAL A 9 -34.48 -18.17 -26.54
CA VAL A 9 -34.13 -17.56 -25.24
C VAL A 9 -33.78 -18.65 -24.21
N VAL A 10 -34.54 -19.74 -24.15
CA VAL A 10 -34.27 -20.85 -23.21
C VAL A 10 -32.93 -21.52 -23.52
N ILE A 11 -32.63 -21.77 -24.79
CA ILE A 11 -31.33 -22.35 -25.20
C ILE A 11 -30.19 -21.39 -24.87
N ALA A 12 -30.35 -20.09 -25.13
CA ALA A 12 -29.34 -19.08 -24.80
C ALA A 12 -29.08 -19.00 -23.28
N CYS A 13 -30.13 -18.99 -22.45
CA CYS A 13 -29.99 -19.01 -21.00
C CYS A 13 -29.35 -20.32 -20.49
N ALA A 14 -29.71 -21.47 -21.06
CA ALA A 14 -29.10 -22.75 -20.70
C ALA A 14 -27.60 -22.80 -21.03
N LEU A 15 -27.20 -22.26 -22.20
CA LEU A 15 -25.79 -22.16 -22.59
C LEU A 15 -25.00 -21.19 -21.69
N LEU A 16 -25.59 -20.04 -21.35
CA LEU A 16 -24.97 -19.08 -20.42
C LEU A 16 -24.80 -19.67 -19.02
N LEU A 17 -25.78 -20.44 -18.54
CA LEU A 17 -25.73 -21.08 -17.23
C LEU A 17 -24.70 -22.22 -17.20
N ALA A 18 -24.61 -23.02 -18.27
CA ALA A 18 -23.57 -24.04 -18.42
C ALA A 18 -22.16 -23.44 -18.47
N ALA A 19 -21.98 -22.32 -19.20
CA ALA A 19 -20.71 -21.58 -19.20
C ALA A 19 -20.37 -21.06 -17.80
N ASN A 20 -21.33 -20.42 -17.12
CA ASN A 20 -21.12 -19.90 -15.76
C ASN A 20 -20.68 -20.99 -14.78
N VAL A 21 -21.34 -22.16 -14.81
CA VAL A 21 -20.99 -23.31 -13.96
C VAL A 21 -19.58 -23.81 -14.28
N PHE A 22 -19.23 -23.97 -15.56
CA PHE A 22 -17.90 -24.44 -15.97
C PHE A 22 -16.78 -23.48 -15.52
N TYR A 23 -16.97 -22.17 -15.70
CA TYR A 23 -16.00 -21.17 -15.25
C TYR A 23 -15.91 -21.09 -13.72
N SER A 24 -17.03 -21.18 -13.00
CA SER A 24 -17.02 -21.21 -11.53
C SER A 24 -16.27 -22.42 -10.98
N GLN A 25 -16.39 -23.59 -11.62
CA GLN A 25 -15.72 -24.80 -11.20
C GLN A 25 -14.22 -24.73 -11.44
N LYS A 26 -13.78 -24.15 -12.58
CA LYS A 26 -12.36 -23.85 -12.81
C LYS A 26 -11.79 -22.84 -11.81
N ASN A 27 -12.54 -21.79 -11.50
CA ASN A 27 -12.07 -20.78 -10.56
C ASN A 27 -11.95 -21.34 -9.13
N ALA A 28 -12.87 -22.23 -8.73
CA ALA A 28 -12.79 -22.94 -7.46
C ALA A 28 -11.57 -23.88 -7.38
N GLN A 29 -11.18 -24.52 -8.48
CA GLN A 29 -9.97 -25.35 -8.55
C GLN A 29 -8.70 -24.52 -8.40
N HIS A 30 -8.60 -23.36 -9.07
CA HIS A 30 -7.46 -22.45 -8.91
C HIS A 30 -7.35 -21.91 -7.49
N LEU A 31 -8.48 -21.55 -6.86
CA LEU A 31 -8.48 -21.11 -5.46
C LEU A 31 -8.07 -22.23 -4.50
N ALA A 32 -8.46 -23.47 -4.76
CA ALA A 32 -8.04 -24.63 -3.97
C ALA A 32 -6.54 -24.91 -4.12
N GLU A 33 -5.98 -24.74 -5.33
CA GLU A 33 -4.55 -24.88 -5.59
C GLU A 33 -3.73 -23.78 -4.89
N GLN A 34 -4.17 -22.52 -4.97
CA GLN A 34 -3.54 -21.41 -4.24
C GLN A 34 -3.56 -21.65 -2.72
N LYS A 35 -4.67 -22.17 -2.17
CA LYS A 35 -4.74 -22.54 -0.75
C LYS A 35 -3.78 -23.67 -0.39
N ARG A 36 -3.56 -24.65 -1.28
CA ARG A 36 -2.59 -25.74 -1.06
C ARG A 36 -1.15 -25.24 -1.12
N LEU A 37 -0.84 -24.31 -2.01
CA LEU A 37 0.49 -23.69 -2.11
C LEU A 37 0.77 -22.80 -0.90
N ALA A 38 -0.18 -21.97 -0.48
CA ALA A 38 -0.07 -21.15 0.73
C ALA A 38 0.12 -22.01 1.99
N ALA A 39 -0.62 -23.11 2.13
CA ALA A 39 -0.45 -24.06 3.24
C ALA A 39 0.89 -24.81 3.20
N ALA A 40 1.45 -25.06 2.01
CA ALA A 40 2.77 -25.67 1.85
C ALA A 40 3.90 -24.68 2.20
N GLU A 41 3.75 -23.40 1.86
CA GLU A 41 4.67 -22.33 2.26
C GLU A 41 4.63 -22.06 3.77
N GLU A 42 3.45 -22.16 4.39
CA GLU A 42 3.27 -22.04 5.84
C GLU A 42 3.90 -23.23 6.59
N ALA A 43 3.80 -24.45 6.03
CA ALA A 43 4.48 -25.63 6.55
C ALA A 43 6.01 -25.56 6.42
N ALA A 44 6.53 -24.84 5.42
CA ALA A 44 7.97 -24.64 5.19
C ALA A 44 8.58 -23.55 6.10
N LYS A 45 7.77 -22.70 6.74
CA LYS A 45 8.23 -21.62 7.64
C LYS A 45 8.40 -22.04 9.11
N LYS A 46 8.28 -23.33 9.43
CA LYS A 46 8.53 -23.84 10.78
C LYS A 46 10.05 -23.97 11.01
N PRO A 47 10.65 -23.27 11.99
CA PRO A 47 12.11 -23.18 12.11
C PRO A 47 12.71 -24.50 12.57
N ALA A 48 13.77 -24.94 11.88
CA ALA A 48 14.74 -25.90 12.38
C ALA A 48 15.99 -25.12 12.82
N ASP A 49 16.39 -25.32 14.07
CA ASP A 49 17.54 -24.70 14.72
C ASP A 49 18.87 -24.94 13.98
N THR A 50 19.65 -23.88 13.83
CA THR A 50 21.06 -23.86 13.41
C THR A 50 21.96 -24.44 14.51
N PRO A 51 23.19 -24.90 14.17
CA PRO A 51 24.34 -24.13 14.65
C PRO A 51 25.47 -23.91 13.61
N ALA A 52 26.17 -22.79 13.82
CA ALA A 52 27.16 -22.15 12.96
C ALA A 52 28.61 -22.64 13.15
N THR A 53 29.51 -22.32 12.20
CA THR A 53 30.88 -21.73 12.42
C THR A 53 31.59 -21.37 11.08
N PRO A 54 32.65 -20.51 11.06
CA PRO A 54 32.99 -19.57 9.97
C PRO A 54 34.42 -19.68 9.38
N ALA A 55 34.70 -18.96 8.27
CA ALA A 55 36.01 -18.50 7.74
C ALA A 55 35.82 -18.06 6.26
N GLU A 56 36.55 -17.17 5.58
CA GLU A 56 37.64 -16.21 5.81
C GLU A 56 37.80 -15.40 4.48
N ALA A 57 38.45 -14.23 4.54
CA ALA A 57 38.53 -13.20 3.50
C ALA A 57 39.57 -13.46 2.37
N ALA A 58 39.39 -12.80 1.21
CA ALA A 58 40.48 -12.36 0.31
C ALA A 58 39.98 -11.32 -0.73
N ALA A 59 40.90 -10.48 -1.20
CA ALA A 59 40.70 -9.12 -1.68
C ALA A 59 40.64 -8.91 -3.22
N ALA A 60 39.97 -7.80 -3.58
CA ALA A 60 40.26 -6.77 -4.59
C ALA A 60 40.59 -7.09 -6.06
N ASN A 61 39.83 -6.46 -6.99
CA ASN A 61 40.43 -5.63 -8.04
C ASN A 61 39.43 -4.56 -8.58
N ASP A 62 39.98 -3.41 -8.96
CA ASP A 62 39.33 -2.13 -9.24
C ASP A 62 38.85 -1.93 -10.70
N GLN A 63 37.87 -1.00 -10.84
CA GLN A 63 37.55 -0.09 -11.97
C GLN A 63 36.42 -0.42 -12.99
N PRO A 64 35.76 0.59 -13.62
CA PRO A 64 34.59 1.30 -13.07
C PRO A 64 33.34 1.27 -14.00
N GLY A 65 32.14 1.53 -13.44
CA GLY A 65 30.96 1.94 -14.20
C GLY A 65 29.78 0.96 -14.23
N SER A 66 29.20 0.67 -13.06
CA SER A 66 27.85 0.12 -12.92
C SER A 66 27.43 0.31 -11.47
N LEU A 67 26.13 0.49 -11.18
CA LEU A 67 25.61 0.54 -9.81
C LEU A 67 25.89 -0.82 -9.15
N VAL A 68 27.03 -0.92 -8.48
CA VAL A 68 27.33 -2.01 -7.57
C VAL A 68 26.37 -1.87 -6.40
N GLU A 69 25.66 -2.96 -6.12
CA GLU A 69 24.96 -3.25 -4.87
C GLU A 69 25.68 -2.53 -3.73
N THR A 70 25.06 -1.47 -3.22
CA THR A 70 25.64 -0.72 -2.11
C THR A 70 25.74 -1.69 -0.93
N GLU A 71 26.95 -1.84 -0.38
CA GLU A 71 27.17 -2.48 0.92
C GLU A 71 26.08 -2.04 1.89
N PRO A 72 25.58 -2.92 2.78
CA PRO A 72 24.41 -2.62 3.60
C PRO A 72 24.65 -1.30 4.33
N GLN A 73 24.01 -0.23 3.83
CA GLN A 73 23.93 1.00 4.59
C GLN A 73 23.35 0.55 5.91
N SER A 74 24.12 0.77 6.99
CA SER A 74 23.67 0.56 8.36
C SER A 74 22.19 0.93 8.40
N GLN A 75 21.34 -0.09 8.55
CA GLN A 75 19.91 0.11 8.65
C GLN A 75 19.74 0.96 9.89
N LEU A 76 19.61 2.28 9.70
CA LEU A 76 19.26 3.20 10.77
C LEU A 76 18.03 2.59 11.44
N ALA A 77 18.17 2.27 12.72
CA ALA A 77 17.12 1.59 13.46
C ALA A 77 15.80 2.35 13.26
N GLU A 78 14.74 1.62 12.93
CA GLU A 78 13.42 2.20 12.75
C GLU A 78 13.00 2.92 14.04
N VAL A 79 12.67 4.21 13.93
CA VAL A 79 12.14 5.01 15.03
C VAL A 79 10.64 5.14 14.81
N LEU A 80 9.87 4.77 15.83
CA LEU A 80 8.42 4.87 15.83
C LEU A 80 7.97 6.05 16.69
N MET A 81 7.03 6.82 16.17
CA MET A 81 6.37 7.93 16.88
C MET A 81 4.87 7.70 16.88
N THR A 82 4.17 8.20 17.90
CA THR A 82 2.72 8.07 17.99
C THR A 82 2.04 9.42 18.18
N LEU A 83 0.87 9.57 17.54
CA LEU A 83 -0.12 10.59 17.86
C LEU A 83 -1.42 9.89 18.19
N GLU A 84 -2.15 10.40 19.18
CA GLU A 84 -3.33 9.74 19.70
C GLU A 84 -4.49 10.75 19.81
N THR A 85 -5.65 10.35 19.31
CA THR A 85 -6.93 11.03 19.52
C THR A 85 -7.76 10.22 20.51
N ASP A 86 -8.99 10.63 20.79
CA ASP A 86 -9.94 9.81 21.56
C ASP A 86 -10.29 8.48 20.89
N GLN A 87 -10.27 8.40 19.55
CA GLN A 87 -10.73 7.23 18.79
C GLN A 87 -9.63 6.46 18.03
N THR A 88 -8.48 7.10 17.76
CA THR A 88 -7.45 6.55 16.86
C THR A 88 -6.05 6.71 17.44
N VAL A 89 -5.21 5.71 17.24
CA VAL A 89 -3.75 5.79 17.47
C VAL A 89 -3.06 5.75 16.11
N PHE A 90 -2.32 6.80 15.79
CA PHE A 90 -1.53 6.92 14.56
C PHE A 90 -0.07 6.59 14.87
N THR A 91 0.46 5.53 14.25
CA THR A 91 1.86 5.13 14.40
C THR A 91 2.65 5.53 13.17
N PHE A 92 3.65 6.38 13.35
CA PHE A 92 4.55 6.85 12.32
C PHE A 92 5.89 6.13 12.38
N THR A 93 6.60 6.09 11.26
CA THR A 93 7.92 5.46 11.14
C THR A 93 8.92 6.39 10.46
N SER A 94 10.18 6.34 10.92
CA SER A 94 11.29 7.02 10.26
C SER A 94 11.58 6.47 8.87
N LEU A 95 11.28 5.20 8.59
CA LEU A 95 11.46 4.61 7.27
C LEU A 95 10.40 5.17 6.32
N GLY A 96 10.78 5.96 5.32
CA GLY A 96 9.84 6.67 4.46
C GLY A 96 9.14 7.86 5.15
N GLY A 97 9.37 8.12 6.44
CA GLY A 97 8.87 9.31 7.15
C GLY A 97 7.35 9.47 7.17
N GLY A 98 6.60 8.37 7.25
CA GLY A 98 5.16 8.33 7.02
C GLY A 98 4.35 7.62 8.10
N LEU A 99 3.04 7.55 7.89
CA LEU A 99 2.10 6.82 8.74
C LEU A 99 2.18 5.32 8.43
N LYS A 100 2.73 4.53 9.35
CA LYS A 100 2.87 3.07 9.22
C LYS A 100 1.51 2.40 9.22
N TYR A 101 0.69 2.70 10.23
CA TYR A 101 -0.70 2.26 10.34
C TYR A 101 -1.47 3.20 11.29
N ALA A 102 -2.79 3.20 11.16
CA ALA A 102 -3.69 3.80 12.14
C ALA A 102 -4.54 2.70 12.79
N GLU A 103 -4.65 2.73 14.10
CA GLU A 103 -5.41 1.78 14.91
C GLU A 103 -6.67 2.45 15.46
N PHE A 104 -7.84 1.87 15.22
CA PHE A 104 -9.12 2.36 15.74
C PHE A 104 -9.45 1.66 17.06
N LYS A 105 -9.48 2.42 18.16
CA LYS A 105 -9.55 1.89 19.52
C LYS A 105 -10.81 1.08 19.80
N ASP A 106 -11.94 1.53 19.26
CA ASP A 106 -13.25 0.97 19.53
C ASP A 106 -13.76 0.01 18.43
N GLN A 107 -12.98 -0.19 17.36
CA GLN A 107 -13.35 -1.06 16.24
C GLN A 107 -12.57 -2.37 16.35
N LYS A 108 -13.25 -3.52 16.31
CA LYS A 108 -12.61 -4.84 16.34
C LYS A 108 -13.06 -5.66 15.13
N PRO A 109 -12.15 -6.06 14.23
CA PRO A 109 -12.49 -6.98 13.16
C PRO A 109 -12.52 -8.39 13.75
N GLY A 110 -13.71 -8.89 14.08
CA GLY A 110 -13.85 -10.26 14.59
C GLY A 110 -13.01 -10.55 15.85
N MET A 111 -12.16 -11.58 15.78
CA MET A 111 -11.41 -12.17 16.91
C MET A 111 -10.01 -11.57 17.15
N GLU A 112 -9.47 -10.77 16.23
CA GLU A 112 -8.08 -10.26 16.30
C GLU A 112 -8.02 -8.75 16.55
N GLY A 113 -7.98 -8.37 17.83
CA GLY A 113 -7.55 -7.03 18.26
C GLY A 113 -8.35 -5.85 17.67
N PRO A 114 -7.82 -4.62 17.77
CA PRO A 114 -8.41 -3.44 17.15
C PRO A 114 -8.15 -3.38 15.63
N VAL A 115 -9.05 -2.72 14.88
CA VAL A 115 -8.89 -2.52 13.44
C VAL A 115 -7.66 -1.66 13.17
N ARG A 116 -6.77 -2.15 12.29
CA ARG A 116 -5.61 -1.41 11.80
C ARG A 116 -5.67 -1.23 10.29
N VAL A 117 -5.67 0.01 9.83
CA VAL A 117 -5.56 0.36 8.41
C VAL A 117 -4.09 0.48 7.98
N ASN A 118 -3.79 0.19 6.71
CA ASN A 118 -2.44 0.10 6.15
C ASN A 118 -1.51 -0.95 6.81
N ARG A 119 -2.05 -1.89 7.61
CA ARG A 119 -1.27 -2.91 8.33
C ARG A 119 -0.46 -3.86 7.42
N HIS A 120 -0.90 -4.03 6.18
CA HIS A 120 -0.25 -4.85 5.14
C HIS A 120 0.40 -3.99 4.04
N GLY A 121 0.50 -2.68 4.25
CA GLY A 121 1.14 -1.79 3.29
C GLY A 121 2.62 -2.12 3.12
N SER A 122 3.10 -2.13 1.87
CA SER A 122 4.52 -2.29 1.55
C SER A 122 5.36 -1.07 1.95
N SER A 123 4.71 0.05 2.28
CA SER A 123 5.32 1.32 2.67
C SER A 123 4.35 2.11 3.57
N PRO A 124 4.82 3.05 4.41
CA PRO A 124 3.91 3.93 5.14
C PRO A 124 3.20 4.93 4.22
N ILE A 125 1.98 5.32 4.58
CA ILE A 125 1.24 6.40 3.90
C ILE A 125 2.08 7.68 3.97
N GLY A 126 2.18 8.39 2.83
CA GLY A 126 3.00 9.58 2.67
C GLY A 126 4.45 9.29 2.28
N ALA A 127 4.86 8.02 2.13
CA ALA A 127 6.11 7.68 1.46
C ALA A 127 6.11 8.18 0.02
N LEU A 128 7.29 8.52 -0.51
CA LEU A 128 7.42 8.85 -1.92
C LEU A 128 7.66 7.58 -2.74
N SER A 129 7.41 7.69 -4.03
CA SER A 129 7.80 6.71 -5.02
C SER A 129 8.35 7.47 -6.21
N ASP A 130 9.39 6.96 -6.88
CA ASP A 130 9.90 7.54 -8.13
C ASP A 130 9.62 6.63 -9.34
N GLY A 131 8.51 5.89 -9.23
CA GLY A 131 7.92 4.99 -10.21
C GLY A 131 6.78 4.17 -9.56
N PRO A 132 5.97 3.45 -10.33
CA PRO A 132 4.81 2.71 -9.80
C PRO A 132 5.18 1.63 -8.76
N ASP A 133 6.36 1.02 -8.88
CA ASP A 133 6.81 -0.07 -7.99
C ASP A 133 8.11 0.28 -7.23
N ARG A 134 8.52 1.55 -7.23
CA ARG A 134 9.79 2.01 -6.67
C ARG A 134 9.55 2.90 -5.45
N LEU A 135 9.02 2.26 -4.41
CA LEU A 135 8.74 2.93 -3.14
C LEU A 135 10.05 3.31 -2.45
N GLU A 136 10.06 4.53 -1.94
CA GLU A 136 11.18 5.14 -1.25
C GLU A 136 11.22 4.65 0.20
N THR A 137 12.38 4.11 0.62
CA THR A 137 12.60 3.51 1.95
C THR A 137 13.72 4.19 2.74
N THR A 138 14.16 5.38 2.31
CA THR A 138 15.16 6.17 3.02
C THR A 138 14.69 6.41 4.45
N SER A 139 15.64 6.37 5.37
CA SER A 139 15.39 6.74 6.76
C SER A 139 15.35 8.27 6.89
N TYR A 140 14.33 8.77 7.59
CA TYR A 140 14.14 10.16 7.92
C TYR A 140 14.47 10.38 9.39
N GLU A 141 15.10 11.50 9.68
CA GLU A 141 15.35 11.95 11.04
C GLU A 141 14.06 12.54 11.65
N PHE A 142 13.73 12.14 12.86
CA PHE A 142 12.70 12.82 13.66
C PHE A 142 13.22 14.18 14.12
N VAL A 143 12.48 15.25 13.82
CA VAL A 143 12.90 16.62 14.14
C VAL A 143 12.14 17.11 15.36
N GLU A 144 12.70 16.88 16.55
CA GLU A 144 12.09 17.22 17.83
C GLU A 144 11.72 18.71 17.92
N LYS A 145 12.64 19.60 17.52
CA LYS A 145 12.44 21.06 17.57
C LYS A 145 11.25 21.59 16.75
N ASP A 146 10.84 20.86 15.72
CA ASP A 146 9.72 21.23 14.84
C ASP A 146 8.45 20.43 15.18
N SER A 147 8.57 19.45 16.08
CA SER A 147 7.47 18.59 16.54
C SER A 147 6.83 19.16 17.79
N VAL A 148 5.56 18.83 18.01
CA VAL A 148 4.81 19.23 19.21
C VAL A 148 4.23 17.97 19.81
N GLU A 149 4.64 17.64 21.04
CA GLU A 149 4.19 16.44 21.74
C GLU A 149 2.66 16.32 21.73
N GLY A 150 2.17 15.15 21.34
CA GLY A 150 0.73 14.85 21.26
C GLY A 150 -0.04 15.58 20.15
N LYS A 151 0.61 16.40 19.31
CA LYS A 151 -0.07 17.16 18.25
C LYS A 151 0.55 17.01 16.86
N THR A 152 1.87 17.04 16.78
CA THR A 152 2.60 17.13 15.51
C THR A 152 3.87 16.30 15.53
N VAL A 153 4.10 15.52 14.49
CA VAL A 153 5.35 14.78 14.25
C VAL A 153 5.99 15.28 12.96
N VAL A 154 7.28 15.61 13.01
CA VAL A 154 8.04 16.09 11.85
C VAL A 154 9.20 15.15 11.54
N PHE A 155 9.29 14.75 10.28
CA PHE A 155 10.40 13.99 9.72
C PHE A 155 11.15 14.79 8.67
N ARG A 156 12.48 14.67 8.64
CA ARG A 156 13.32 15.28 7.61
C ARG A 156 14.27 14.25 7.02
N GLY A 157 14.34 14.18 5.70
CA GLY A 157 15.17 13.23 4.98
C GLY A 157 15.78 13.84 3.73
N LYS A 158 16.86 13.25 3.24
CA LYS A 158 17.48 13.60 1.96
C LYS A 158 17.40 12.40 1.03
N LEU A 159 16.78 12.58 -0.12
CA LEU A 159 16.69 11.53 -1.13
C LEU A 159 18.03 11.31 -1.84
N PRO A 160 18.23 10.14 -2.47
CA PRO A 160 19.37 9.89 -3.37
C PRO A 160 19.48 10.91 -4.51
N SER A 161 18.36 11.47 -4.97
CA SER A 161 18.32 12.55 -5.97
C SER A 161 18.89 13.89 -5.47
N GLY A 162 19.17 14.01 -4.17
CA GLY A 162 19.67 15.23 -3.54
C GLY A 162 18.58 16.15 -2.99
N LEU A 163 17.30 15.85 -3.25
CA LEU A 163 16.16 16.58 -2.71
C LEU A 163 16.08 16.44 -1.19
N TRP A 164 15.85 17.54 -0.50
CA TRP A 164 15.49 17.55 0.91
C TRP A 164 13.97 17.52 1.06
N LEU A 165 13.50 16.67 1.97
CA LEU A 165 12.10 16.48 2.26
C LEU A 165 11.84 16.80 3.72
N LYS A 166 10.75 17.53 3.98
CA LYS A 166 10.18 17.70 5.31
C LYS A 166 8.73 17.25 5.28
N LYS A 167 8.42 16.23 6.08
CA LYS A 167 7.10 15.63 6.24
C LYS A 167 6.56 16.02 7.60
N THR A 168 5.44 16.75 7.62
CA THR A 168 4.78 17.19 8.85
C THR A 168 3.42 16.53 8.93
N TRP A 169 3.17 15.83 10.03
CA TRP A 169 1.91 15.18 10.33
C TRP A 169 1.30 15.83 11.57
N SER A 170 0.05 16.27 11.48
CA SER A 170 -0.65 16.95 12.58
C SER A 170 -2.06 16.40 12.80
N LEU A 171 -2.49 16.32 14.05
CA LEU A 171 -3.88 16.02 14.37
C LEU A 171 -4.80 17.14 13.88
N VAL A 172 -5.95 16.78 13.32
CA VAL A 172 -6.99 17.74 12.92
C VAL A 172 -7.94 17.95 14.10
N GLU A 173 -8.09 19.19 14.57
CA GLU A 173 -8.99 19.54 15.67
C GLU A 173 -10.30 20.21 15.18
N GLY A 174 -11.38 20.07 15.95
CA GLY A 174 -12.55 20.96 15.85
C GLY A 174 -13.68 20.58 14.89
N ASN A 175 -13.60 19.44 14.18
CA ASN A 175 -14.64 19.01 13.24
C ASN A 175 -15.18 17.61 13.55
N ALA A 176 -16.37 17.29 13.03
CA ALA A 176 -16.86 15.92 13.05
C ALA A 176 -15.88 15.00 12.30
N GLY A 177 -15.50 13.88 12.92
CA GLY A 177 -14.54 12.93 12.35
C GLY A 177 -13.06 13.32 12.54
N SER A 178 -12.76 14.45 13.18
CA SER A 178 -11.39 14.89 13.52
C SER A 178 -10.52 13.79 14.13
N SER A 179 -11.12 12.92 14.94
CA SER A 179 -10.44 11.80 15.60
C SER A 179 -9.84 10.76 14.64
N TYR A 180 -10.20 10.79 13.36
CA TYR A 180 -9.73 9.88 12.31
C TYR A 180 -8.92 10.60 11.22
N LEU A 181 -8.66 11.91 11.38
CA LEU A 181 -8.04 12.74 10.35
C LEU A 181 -6.65 13.24 10.79
N LEU A 182 -5.74 13.25 9.83
CA LEU A 182 -4.42 13.87 9.93
C LEU A 182 -4.28 14.92 8.83
N ASP A 183 -3.63 16.03 9.14
CA ASP A 183 -3.07 16.92 8.14
C ASP A 183 -1.66 16.42 7.77
N PHE A 184 -1.40 16.30 6.48
CA PHE A 184 -0.09 15.91 5.95
C PHE A 184 0.46 17.00 5.04
N LYS A 185 1.58 17.59 5.46
CA LYS A 185 2.31 18.58 4.68
C LYS A 185 3.66 18.03 4.24
N LEU A 186 3.83 17.93 2.93
CA LEU A 186 5.10 17.61 2.27
C LEU A 186 5.75 18.89 1.76
N GLN A 187 6.97 19.18 2.22
CA GLN A 187 7.81 20.23 1.66
C GLN A 187 9.01 19.59 0.96
N ILE A 188 9.26 20.01 -0.28
CA ILE A 188 10.36 19.53 -1.11
C ILE A 188 11.28 20.73 -1.41
N GLU A 189 12.56 20.58 -1.10
CA GLU A 189 13.59 21.58 -1.33
C GLU A 189 14.69 20.99 -2.23
N ASN A 190 14.92 21.63 -3.38
CA ASN A 190 16.06 21.33 -4.23
C ASN A 190 17.23 22.25 -3.88
N ALA A 191 18.13 21.77 -3.03
CA ALA A 191 19.37 22.48 -2.66
C ALA A 191 20.53 22.17 -3.62
N THR A 192 20.29 21.47 -4.73
CA THR A 192 21.33 21.11 -5.71
C THR A 192 21.43 22.16 -6.81
N GLN A 193 22.52 22.11 -7.60
CA GLN A 193 22.66 22.96 -8.78
C GLN A 193 21.93 22.41 -10.02
N ASN A 194 21.41 21.17 -9.93
CA ASN A 194 20.75 20.50 -11.04
C ASN A 194 19.23 20.59 -10.89
N SER A 195 18.53 20.67 -12.02
CA SER A 195 17.08 20.48 -12.03
C SER A 195 16.77 19.01 -11.73
N VAL A 196 15.73 18.77 -10.91
CA VAL A 196 15.20 17.42 -10.64
C VAL A 196 13.81 17.33 -11.25
N ASN A 197 13.59 16.32 -12.10
CA ASN A 197 12.25 16.08 -12.67
C ASN A 197 11.34 15.49 -11.58
N LEU A 198 10.25 16.19 -11.26
CA LEU A 198 9.25 15.77 -10.28
C LEU A 198 8.10 14.94 -10.88
N GLU A 199 7.99 14.84 -12.21
CA GLU A 199 6.91 14.11 -12.90
C GLU A 199 6.86 12.62 -12.56
N ASN A 200 8.01 12.04 -12.18
CA ASN A 200 8.09 10.63 -11.79
C ASN A 200 7.80 10.40 -10.31
N TYR A 201 7.66 11.46 -9.51
CA TYR A 201 7.40 11.33 -8.09
C TYR A 201 5.91 11.20 -7.81
N SER A 202 5.55 10.22 -7.00
CA SER A 202 4.20 10.04 -6.46
C SER A 202 4.23 9.88 -4.95
N VAL A 203 3.07 10.07 -4.33
CA VAL A 203 2.88 9.84 -2.89
C VAL A 203 2.09 8.54 -2.72
N PHE A 204 2.60 7.65 -1.89
CA PHE A 204 1.90 6.43 -1.52
C PHE A 204 0.73 6.75 -0.58
N LEU A 205 -0.50 6.43 -1.01
CA LEU A 205 -1.73 6.75 -0.26
C LEU A 205 -2.21 5.60 0.64
N GLY A 206 -1.55 4.45 0.58
CA GLY A 206 -1.87 3.29 1.42
C GLY A 206 -2.15 2.03 0.62
N THR A 207 -2.40 0.94 1.35
CA THR A 207 -2.90 -0.32 0.82
C THR A 207 -4.28 -0.62 1.39
N ALA A 208 -5.22 -0.93 0.51
CA ALA A 208 -6.48 -1.54 0.91
C ALA A 208 -6.32 -3.05 1.06
N SER A 209 -6.84 -3.59 2.16
CA SER A 209 -6.84 -5.02 2.43
C SER A 209 -8.11 -5.37 3.19
N PRO A 210 -8.72 -6.54 2.93
CA PRO A 210 -9.82 -7.04 3.76
C PRO A 210 -9.46 -7.00 5.25
N LEU A 211 -10.39 -6.57 6.09
CA LEU A 211 -10.20 -6.52 7.54
C LEU A 211 -10.23 -7.91 8.15
N ASP A 212 -11.02 -8.83 7.57
CA ASP A 212 -11.20 -10.21 7.99
C ASP A 212 -11.15 -11.17 6.77
N HIS A 213 -10.75 -12.43 6.98
CA HIS A 213 -10.68 -13.48 5.96
C HIS A 213 -12.03 -13.82 5.30
N VAL A 214 -13.16 -13.46 5.93
CA VAL A 214 -14.50 -13.66 5.36
C VAL A 214 -14.95 -12.50 4.46
N GLU A 215 -14.25 -11.37 4.50
CA GLU A 215 -14.60 -10.22 3.67
C GLU A 215 -14.22 -10.47 2.21
N ASN A 216 -15.07 -9.97 1.31
CA ASN A 216 -14.85 -10.13 -0.11
C ASN A 216 -13.82 -9.08 -0.57
N ALA A 217 -12.67 -9.54 -1.07
CA ALA A 217 -11.65 -8.66 -1.65
C ALA A 217 -12.16 -7.76 -2.80
N ALA A 218 -13.30 -8.07 -3.41
CA ALA A 218 -13.94 -7.16 -4.38
C ALA A 218 -14.53 -5.89 -3.75
N GLN A 219 -14.67 -5.83 -2.42
CA GLN A 219 -15.11 -4.66 -1.67
C GLN A 219 -13.97 -3.70 -1.37
N THR A 220 -12.72 -4.11 -1.60
CA THR A 220 -11.58 -3.19 -1.55
C THR A 220 -11.37 -2.53 -2.91
N GLY A 221 -10.64 -1.42 -2.94
CA GLY A 221 -10.37 -0.66 -4.14
C GLY A 221 -9.66 0.66 -3.87
N PHE A 222 -9.76 1.55 -4.85
CA PHE A 222 -9.32 2.93 -4.71
C PHE A 222 -10.40 3.89 -5.15
N VAL A 223 -10.40 5.05 -4.53
CA VAL A 223 -11.41 6.09 -4.70
C VAL A 223 -10.73 7.42 -4.93
N TRP A 224 -11.41 8.30 -5.65
CA TRP A 224 -10.98 9.69 -5.79
C TRP A 224 -12.18 10.58 -6.05
N HIS A 225 -12.00 11.86 -5.74
CA HIS A 225 -12.95 12.89 -6.07
C HIS A 225 -12.29 13.90 -6.98
N ASP A 226 -12.88 14.09 -8.16
CA ASP A 226 -12.38 14.95 -9.21
C ASP A 226 -13.52 15.84 -9.72
N ASP A 227 -13.31 17.16 -9.67
CA ASP A 227 -14.28 18.17 -10.12
C ASP A 227 -15.74 17.91 -9.67
N GLY A 228 -15.93 17.71 -8.36
CA GLY A 228 -17.28 17.50 -7.79
C GLY A 228 -17.86 16.09 -7.98
N LYS A 229 -17.10 15.14 -8.55
CA LYS A 229 -17.56 13.78 -8.81
C LYS A 229 -16.74 12.77 -8.03
N PHE A 230 -17.45 11.85 -7.38
CA PHE A 230 -16.85 10.71 -6.70
C PHE A 230 -16.67 9.54 -7.67
N HIS A 231 -15.48 8.95 -7.65
CA HIS A 231 -15.10 7.79 -8.44
C HIS A 231 -14.59 6.69 -7.52
N SER A 232 -14.87 5.45 -7.91
CA SER A 232 -14.44 4.26 -7.19
C SER A 232 -14.12 3.15 -8.18
N THR A 233 -12.98 2.51 -8.00
CA THR A 233 -12.54 1.37 -8.78
C THR A 233 -12.28 0.19 -7.86
N PRO A 234 -13.04 -0.90 -7.97
CA PRO A 234 -12.84 -2.07 -7.12
C PRO A 234 -11.56 -2.81 -7.50
N ALA A 235 -10.95 -3.51 -6.55
CA ALA A 235 -9.73 -4.30 -6.75
C ALA A 235 -9.88 -5.38 -7.83
N SER A 236 -11.09 -5.87 -8.08
CA SER A 236 -11.39 -6.78 -9.20
C SER A 236 -11.06 -6.20 -10.58
N SER A 237 -10.91 -4.88 -10.71
CA SER A 237 -10.52 -4.21 -11.95
C SER A 237 -9.10 -4.55 -12.40
N PHE A 238 -8.23 -5.01 -11.49
CA PHE A 238 -6.88 -5.49 -11.81
C PHE A 238 -6.89 -6.92 -12.35
N ALA A 239 -7.93 -7.71 -12.03
CA ALA A 239 -8.00 -9.12 -12.39
C ALA A 239 -8.26 -9.34 -13.89
N LYS A 240 -7.84 -10.51 -14.38
CA LYS A 240 -8.14 -10.97 -15.75
C LYS A 240 -9.65 -11.18 -15.92
N GLY A 241 -10.25 -10.53 -16.92
CA GLY A 241 -11.62 -10.74 -17.34
C GLY A 241 -11.71 -11.60 -18.61
N TRP A 242 -12.94 -11.91 -19.04
CA TRP A 242 -13.17 -12.62 -20.29
C TRP A 242 -12.60 -11.88 -21.51
N PHE A 243 -12.68 -10.54 -21.49
CA PHE A 243 -12.22 -9.66 -22.57
C PHE A 243 -11.08 -8.72 -22.14
N LYS A 244 -10.59 -8.85 -20.91
CA LYS A 244 -9.59 -7.95 -20.34
C LYS A 244 -8.40 -8.76 -19.84
N LYS A 245 -7.18 -8.37 -20.20
CA LYS A 245 -5.97 -8.92 -19.59
C LYS A 245 -5.86 -8.43 -18.15
N GLU A 246 -5.21 -9.24 -17.33
CA GLU A 246 -4.76 -8.80 -16.01
C GLU A 246 -3.90 -7.54 -16.14
N GLN A 247 -4.05 -6.62 -15.19
CA GLN A 247 -3.31 -5.37 -15.15
C GLN A 247 -2.67 -5.22 -13.77
N THR A 248 -1.43 -4.75 -13.75
CA THR A 248 -0.71 -4.43 -12.52
C THR A 248 -0.85 -2.96 -12.14
N GLN A 249 -1.31 -2.11 -13.07
CA GLN A 249 -1.43 -0.67 -12.89
C GLN A 249 -2.66 -0.14 -13.61
N ILE A 250 -3.33 0.81 -12.97
CA ILE A 250 -4.39 1.64 -13.55
C ILE A 250 -3.93 3.09 -13.36
N ASN A 251 -3.97 3.87 -14.45
CA ASN A 251 -3.57 5.27 -14.44
C ASN A 251 -4.79 6.13 -14.77
N GLU A 252 -5.06 7.10 -13.90
CA GLU A 252 -6.12 8.09 -14.07
C GLU A 252 -5.50 9.49 -14.02
N SER A 253 -5.93 10.36 -14.93
CA SER A 253 -5.55 11.78 -14.92
C SER A 253 -6.69 12.57 -14.30
N LEU A 254 -6.39 13.36 -13.28
CA LEU A 254 -7.38 14.14 -12.55
C LEU A 254 -7.24 15.61 -12.95
N GLU A 255 -8.36 16.30 -13.18
CA GLU A 255 -8.36 17.73 -13.49
C GLU A 255 -8.18 18.57 -12.22
N LYS A 256 -8.88 18.19 -11.16
CA LYS A 256 -8.87 18.81 -9.84
C LYS A 256 -9.17 17.76 -8.76
N ALA A 257 -8.12 17.11 -8.28
CA ALA A 257 -8.22 16.17 -7.18
C ALA A 257 -8.56 16.88 -5.86
N ASP A 258 -9.74 16.60 -5.29
CA ASP A 258 -10.12 17.08 -3.96
C ASP A 258 -9.71 16.07 -2.87
N PHE A 259 -9.81 14.77 -3.16
CA PHE A 259 -9.23 13.69 -2.35
C PHE A 259 -9.01 12.42 -3.17
N ALA A 260 -8.10 11.56 -2.73
CA ALA A 260 -7.87 10.23 -3.28
C ALA A 260 -7.41 9.29 -2.17
N GLY A 261 -7.66 8.00 -2.33
CA GLY A 261 -7.25 7.00 -1.35
C GLY A 261 -7.63 5.59 -1.74
N VAL A 262 -7.36 4.68 -0.81
CA VAL A 262 -7.69 3.27 -0.91
C VAL A 262 -8.71 2.92 0.15
N THR A 263 -9.59 1.97 -0.15
CA THR A 263 -10.68 1.50 0.72
C THR A 263 -10.69 -0.01 0.78
#